data_AF-A0A6V8NVJ5-F1
#
_entry.id   AF-A0A6V8NVJ5-F1
#
_cell.length_a   1.000
_cell.length_b   1.000
_cell.length_c   1.000
_cell.angle_alpha   90.00
_cell.angle_beta   90.00
_cell.angle_gamma   90.00
#
_symmetry.space_group_name_H-M   'P 1'
#
loop_
_entity.id
_entity.type
_entity.pdbx_description
1 polymer ?
#
loop_
_entity_poly.entity_id
_entity_poly.type
_entity_poly.pdbx_seq_one_letter_code
_entity_poly.pdbx_strand_id
1 'polypeptide(L)' 'MGNNKINLEVHLGRLILKNPVLVASGTFSYEYTELIDISKLGAVVTKAVTLRRRQ' A
#
# COMPACT_ATOMS: atom_id res chain seq x y z
N MET A 1 26.22 -7.84 -16.16
CA MET A 1 24.87 -7.96 -16.75
C MET A 1 23.98 -6.98 -16.03
N GLY A 2 23.55 -5.91 -16.70
CA GLY A 2 22.87 -4.79 -16.04
C GLY A 2 21.50 -5.19 -15.52
N ASN A 3 21.27 -4.97 -14.23
CA ASN A 3 19.94 -5.05 -13.63
C ASN A 3 19.08 -3.91 -14.21
N ASN A 4 18.46 -4.15 -15.35
CA ASN A 4 17.53 -3.20 -15.95
C ASN A 4 16.20 -3.26 -15.17
N LYS A 5 16.15 -2.56 -14.04
CA LYS A 5 15.01 -2.59 -13.12
C LYS A 5 13.86 -1.81 -13.77
N ILE A 6 12.75 -2.49 -14.05
CA ILE A 6 11.54 -1.88 -14.60
C ILE A 6 11.02 -0.83 -13.61
N ASN A 7 10.83 0.40 -14.07
CA ASN A 7 10.19 1.43 -13.27
C ASN A 7 8.68 1.17 -13.21
N LEU A 8 8.16 1.00 -11.98
CA LEU A 8 6.73 0.78 -11.73
C LEU A 8 6.03 2.00 -11.15
N GLU A 9 6.72 3.14 -11.00
CA GLU A 9 6.14 4.34 -10.42
C GLU A 9 4.86 4.77 -11.16
N VAL A 10 3.82 5.14 -10.39
CA VAL A 10 2.55 5.64 -10.93
C VAL A 10 2.11 6.92 -10.23
N HIS A 11 1.43 7.79 -10.98
CA HIS A 11 0.90 9.07 -10.53
C HIS A 11 -0.62 8.99 -10.45
N LEU A 12 -1.19 9.18 -9.26
CA LEU A 12 -2.63 9.17 -8.99
C LEU A 12 -3.05 10.53 -8.44
N GLY A 13 -3.44 11.44 -9.33
CA GLY A 13 -3.69 12.83 -8.97
C GLY A 13 -2.42 13.48 -8.43
N ARG A 14 -2.40 13.84 -7.13
CA ARG A 14 -1.22 14.42 -6.45
C ARG A 14 -0.31 13.39 -5.78
N LEU A 15 -0.68 12.10 -5.82
CA LEU A 15 0.04 11.03 -5.14
C LEU A 15 1.02 10.36 -6.11
N ILE A 16 2.27 10.21 -5.68
CA ILE A 16 3.29 9.45 -6.40
C ILE A 16 3.53 8.16 -5.62
N LEU A 17 3.30 7.02 -6.27
CA LEU A 17 3.48 5.69 -5.69
C LEU A 17 4.64 4.99 -6.36
N LYS A 18 5.51 4.34 -5.58
CA LYS A 18 6.65 3.56 -6.11
C LYS A 18 6.25 2.38 -7.00
N ASN A 19 5.00 1.90 -6.88
CA ASN A 19 4.39 0.86 -7.70
C ASN A 19 2.86 0.88 -7.55
N PRO A 20 2.10 0.24 -8.47
CA PRO A 20 0.63 0.25 -8.43
C PRO A 20 0.03 -0.82 -7.50
N VAL A 21 0.81 -1.46 -6.62
CA VAL A 21 0.31 -2.51 -5.72
C VAL A 21 -0.10 -1.90 -4.39
N LEU A 22 -1.38 -2.02 -4.05
CA LEU A 22 -1.96 -1.55 -2.79
C LEU A 22 -2.79 -2.67 -2.16
N VAL A 23 -2.88 -2.67 -0.83
CA VAL A 23 -3.83 -3.51 -0.10
C VAL A 23 -5.20 -2.83 -0.04
N ALA A 24 -6.27 -3.61 -0.17
CA ALA A 24 -7.64 -3.11 -0.09
C ALA A 24 -8.02 -2.73 1.35
N SER A 25 -8.97 -1.80 1.48
CA SER A 25 -9.46 -1.37 2.80
C SER A 25 -10.05 -2.53 3.59
N GLY A 26 -9.60 -2.71 4.83
CA GLY A 26 -10.11 -3.75 5.73
C GLY A 26 -9.63 -5.17 5.43
N THR A 27 -8.81 -5.39 4.38
CA THR A 27 -8.18 -6.69 4.10
C THR A 27 -6.77 -6.80 4.64
N PHE A 28 -6.31 -5.78 5.37
CA PHE A 28 -4.95 -5.68 5.87
C PHE A 28 -4.94 -5.07 7.28
N SER A 29 -4.26 -5.77 8.20
CA SER A 29 -3.93 -5.34 9.57
C SER A 29 -2.43 -5.08 9.67
N TYR A 30 -2.02 -4.22 10.60
CA TYR A 30 -0.60 -4.02 10.90
C TYR A 30 0.08 -5.30 11.40
N GLU A 31 -0.68 -6.28 11.89
CA GLU A 31 -0.17 -7.59 12.31
C GLU A 31 0.52 -8.38 11.17
N TYR A 32 0.25 -8.04 9.91
CA TYR A 32 0.92 -8.66 8.77
C TYR A 32 2.35 -8.14 8.54
N THR A 33 2.84 -7.14 9.30
CA THR A 33 4.24 -6.66 9.21
C THR A 33 5.27 -7.75 9.46
N GLU A 34 4.92 -8.78 10.23
CA GLU A 34 5.81 -9.92 10.51
C GLU A 34 5.87 -10.92 9.35
N LEU A 35 4.88 -10.89 8.45
CA LEU A 35 4.74 -11.82 7.33
C LEU A 35 5.18 -11.21 6.00
N ILE A 36 5.01 -9.89 5.83
CA ILE A 36 5.39 -9.18 4.62
C ILE A 36 6.17 -7.90 4.92
N ASP A 37 7.14 -7.60 4.06
CA ASP A 37 7.81 -6.31 4.05
C ASP A 37 6.90 -5.24 3.43
N ILE A 38 6.20 -4.49 4.28
CA ILE A 38 5.28 -3.41 3.89
C ILE A 38 6.00 -2.31 3.10
N SER A 39 7.32 -2.14 3.27
CA SER A 39 8.09 -1.15 2.53
C SER A 39 8.14 -1.42 1.03
N LYS A 40 7.64 -2.58 0.56
CA LYS A 40 7.48 -2.93 -0.85
C LYS A 40 6.14 -2.54 -1.46
N LEU A 41 5.08 -2.31 -0.68
CA LEU A 41 3.77 -1.91 -1.19
C LEU A 41 3.75 -0.46 -1.65
N GLY A 42 3.08 -0.15 -2.76
CA GLY A 42 2.90 1.22 -3.24
C GLY A 42 2.25 2.11 -2.19
N ALA A 43 1.15 1.63 -1.58
CA ALA A 43 0.49 2.26 -0.44
C ALA A 43 -0.39 1.26 0.32
N VAL A 44 -0.89 1.68 1.49
CA VAL A 44 -1.85 0.95 2.33
C VAL A 44 -3.16 1.74 2.38
N VAL A 45 -4.27 1.11 1.99
CA VAL A 45 -5.61 1.67 2.18
C VAL A 45 -6.13 1.21 3.54
N THR A 46 -6.18 2.13 4.51
CA THR A 46 -6.60 1.80 5.88
C THR A 46 -8.11 1.48 5.94
N LYS A 47 -8.54 0.83 7.03
CA LYS A 47 -9.95 0.55 7.29
C LYS A 47 -10.76 1.85 7.31
N ALA A 48 -11.97 1.81 6.76
CA ALA A 48 -12.89 2.94 6.79
C ALA A 48 -13.08 3.50 8.21
N VAL A 49 -13.00 4.82 8.33
CA VAL A 49 -13.21 5.55 9.59
C VAL A 49 -14.62 6.14 9.57
N THR A 50 -15.33 5.99 10.68
CA THR A 50 -16.67 6.59 10.87
C THR A 50 -16.63 7.61 12.00
N LEU A 51 -17.49 8.64 11.92
CA LEU A 51 -17.54 9.73 12.90
C LEU A 51 -17.69 9.23 14.34
N ARG A 52 -18.49 8.18 14.55
CA ARG A 52 -18.61 7.48 15.82
C ARG A 52 -17.91 6.13 15.71
N ARG A 53 -17.31 5.66 16.80
CA ARG A 53 -16.74 4.32 16.89
C ARG A 53 -17.82 3.29 16.57
N ARG A 54 -17.48 2.34 15.69
CA ARG A 54 -18.28 1.14 15.40
C ARG A 54 -17.51 -0.05 15.94
N GLN A 55 -18.18 -0.88 16.75
CA GLN A 55 -17.70 -2.19 17.18
C GLN A 55 -18.08 -3.22 16.12
#